data_AF-A0A0F9SSK5-F1
#
_entry.id   AF-A0A0F9SSK5-F1
#
_cell.length_a   1.000
_cell.length_b   1.000
_cell.length_c   1.000
_cell.angle_alpha   90.00
_cell.angle_beta   90.00
_cell.angle_gamma   90.00
#
_symmetry.space_group_name_H-M   'P 1'
#
loop_
_entity.id
_entity.type
_entity.pdbx_description
1 polymer ?
#
loop_
_entity_poly.entity_id
_entity_poly.type
_entity_poly.pdbx_seq_one_letter_code
_entity_poly.pdbx_strand_id
1 'polypeptide(L)'
;MPEPKFRYRFQHSSTKEIITTYLTLSEVESQHMHPNTFRDIMWGILSRAEYTGQEDKNGLDIFAGDLVRRPVGINNHFHGAWSVYEVMRFRGEWLLSYVKSEKVTDLPRGYMRDFLLGSFDLTLKTYLWSESYKPRTELVVIGTIWDDPEPTGDPAEQVLEGPHEQPTA
;
A
#
# COMPACT_ATOMS: atom_id res chain seq x y z
N MET A 1 3.89 -22.43 -5.18
CA MET A 1 3.77 -21.17 -4.42
C MET A 1 4.25 -20.05 -5.32
N PRO A 2 3.56 -18.91 -5.40
CA PRO A 2 4.08 -17.74 -6.09
C PRO A 2 5.39 -17.28 -5.43
N GLU A 3 6.28 -16.72 -6.24
CA GLU A 3 7.57 -16.23 -5.79
C GLU A 3 7.40 -15.02 -4.84
N PRO A 4 8.17 -14.94 -3.73
CA PRO A 4 8.13 -13.76 -2.86
C PRO A 4 8.55 -12.50 -3.63
N LYS A 5 7.70 -11.46 -3.54
CA LYS A 5 7.92 -10.14 -4.13
C LYS A 5 8.10 -9.10 -3.04
N PHE A 6 9.01 -8.16 -3.26
CA PHE A 6 9.32 -7.08 -2.33
C PHE A 6 9.32 -5.74 -3.05
N ARG A 7 8.81 -4.72 -2.37
CA ARG A 7 9.01 -3.32 -2.74
C ARG A 7 10.17 -2.76 -1.95
N TYR A 8 11.17 -2.22 -2.64
CA TYR A 8 12.34 -1.59 -2.06
C TYR A 8 12.32 -0.09 -2.32
N ARG A 9 12.65 0.69 -1.28
CA ARG A 9 12.99 2.11 -1.41
C ARG A 9 14.47 2.28 -1.16
N PHE A 10 15.16 2.91 -2.09
CA PHE A 10 16.58 3.24 -2.00
C PHE A 10 16.75 4.74 -1.91
N GLN A 11 17.75 5.19 -1.15
CA GLN A 11 18.15 6.59 -1.11
C GLN A 11 19.60 6.75 -1.56
N HIS A 12 19.85 7.68 -2.48
CA HIS A 12 21.20 8.04 -2.89
C HIS A 12 21.87 8.87 -1.78
N SER A 13 23.10 8.51 -1.41
CA SER A 13 23.82 9.06 -0.27
C SER A 13 24.12 10.56 -0.42
N SER A 14 24.52 11.00 -1.61
CA SER A 14 24.80 12.42 -1.91
C SER A 14 23.57 13.23 -2.32
N THR A 15 22.82 12.82 -3.36
CA THR A 15 21.69 13.60 -3.91
C THR A 15 20.43 13.53 -3.05
N LYS A 16 20.34 12.56 -2.13
CA LYS A 16 19.15 12.25 -1.32
C LYS A 16 17.92 11.82 -2.14
N GLU A 17 18.10 11.59 -3.44
CA GLU A 17 17.06 11.05 -4.32
C GLU A 17 16.56 9.71 -3.79
N ILE A 18 15.24 9.50 -3.84
CA ILE A 18 14.59 8.26 -3.44
C ILE A 18 14.01 7.59 -4.68
N ILE A 19 14.33 6.32 -4.87
CA ILE A 19 13.75 5.49 -5.93
C ILE A 19 13.08 4.26 -5.35
N THR A 20 11.96 3.89 -5.96
CA THR A 20 11.18 2.70 -5.59
C THR A 20 11.28 1.68 -6.71
N THR A 21 11.60 0.44 -6.36
CA THR A 21 11.62 -0.68 -7.30
C THR A 21 10.98 -1.92 -6.67
N TYR A 22 10.56 -2.85 -7.52
CA TYR A 22 9.91 -4.10 -7.14
C TYR A 22 10.79 -5.24 -7.60
N LEU A 23 11.20 -6.09 -6.66
CA LEU A 23 12.10 -7.19 -6.92
C LEU A 23 11.54 -8.48 -6.33
N THR A 24 11.71 -9.58 -7.05
CA THR A 24 11.47 -10.92 -6.52
C THR A 24 12.69 -11.43 -5.75
N LEU A 25 12.51 -12.50 -4.98
CA LEU A 25 13.63 -13.13 -4.27
C LEU A 25 14.72 -13.61 -5.23
N SER A 26 14.35 -14.24 -6.36
CA SER A 26 15.34 -14.70 -7.35
C SER A 26 16.07 -13.54 -8.01
N GLU A 27 15.43 -12.40 -8.28
CA GLU A 27 16.10 -11.22 -8.82
C GLU A 27 17.15 -10.66 -7.86
N VAL A 28 16.87 -10.70 -6.55
CA VAL A 28 17.83 -10.33 -5.51
C VAL A 28 18.99 -11.33 -5.42
N GLU A 29 18.68 -12.64 -5.39
CA GLU A 29 19.67 -13.70 -5.21
C GLU A 29 20.57 -13.89 -6.45
N SER A 30 20.02 -13.72 -7.65
CA SER A 30 20.74 -13.87 -8.92
C SER A 30 21.72 -12.74 -9.22
N GLN A 31 21.84 -11.75 -8.32
CA GLN A 31 22.61 -10.51 -8.54
C GLN A 31 22.24 -9.78 -9.84
N HIS A 32 21.08 -10.07 -10.43
CA HIS A 32 20.51 -9.34 -11.57
C HIS A 32 19.82 -8.04 -11.12
N MET A 33 20.30 -7.43 -10.04
CA MET A 33 20.12 -5.99 -9.86
C MET A 33 20.83 -5.33 -11.04
N HIS A 34 20.06 -4.68 -11.93
CA HIS A 34 20.56 -4.09 -13.17
C HIS A 34 21.95 -3.46 -12.96
N PRO A 35 22.98 -3.82 -13.75
CA PRO A 35 24.38 -3.48 -13.47
C PRO A 35 24.68 -1.97 -13.42
N ASN A 36 23.74 -1.13 -13.88
CA ASN A 36 23.86 0.33 -13.89
C ASN A 36 23.05 1.04 -12.78
N THR A 37 22.30 0.33 -11.93
CA THR A 37 21.37 1.01 -11.00
C THR A 37 21.82 0.97 -9.53
N PHE A 38 22.59 -0.04 -9.09
CA PHE A 38 22.86 -0.22 -7.66
C PHE A 38 24.25 -0.78 -7.28
N ARG A 39 25.20 -0.84 -8.22
CA ARG A 39 26.61 -1.17 -7.88
C ARG A 39 27.35 -0.02 -7.21
N ASP A 40 26.81 1.20 -7.30
CA ASP A 40 27.32 2.31 -6.54
C ASP A 40 26.96 2.11 -5.07
N ILE A 41 27.98 1.98 -4.23
CA ILE A 41 27.97 2.07 -2.75
C ILE A 41 27.23 3.31 -2.20
N MET A 42 26.75 4.18 -3.10
CA MET A 42 26.00 5.38 -2.83
C MET A 42 24.52 5.13 -2.56
N TRP A 43 23.94 4.00 -2.97
CA TRP A 43 22.52 3.71 -2.72
C TRP A 43 22.33 2.88 -1.44
N GLY A 44 21.72 3.49 -0.43
CA GLY A 44 21.32 2.82 0.80
C GLY A 44 19.88 2.31 0.74
N ILE A 45 19.60 1.14 1.31
CA ILE A 45 18.22 0.67 1.48
C ILE A 45 17.56 1.50 2.58
N LEU A 46 16.48 2.20 2.22
CA LEU A 46 15.68 3.00 3.16
C LEU A 46 14.56 2.16 3.78
N SER A 47 13.85 1.37 2.98
CA SER A 47 12.83 0.46 3.47
C SER A 47 12.60 -0.72 2.52
N ARG A 48 12.03 -1.79 3.08
CA ARG A 48 11.59 -3.00 2.36
C ARG A 48 10.19 -3.36 2.82
N ALA A 49 9.29 -3.57 1.88
CA ALA A 49 7.93 -4.01 2.12
C ALA A 49 7.67 -5.34 1.40
N GLU A 50 7.10 -6.30 2.12
CA GLU A 50 6.79 -7.63 1.58
C GLU A 50 5.39 -7.64 0.95
N TYR A 51 5.26 -8.30 -0.19
CA TYR A 51 3.99 -8.50 -0.87
C TYR A 51 3.05 -9.40 -0.06
N THR A 52 1.78 -9.02 0.02
CA THR A 52 0.78 -9.78 0.80
C THR A 52 0.23 -11.00 0.08
N GLY A 53 0.45 -11.11 -1.24
CA GLY A 53 -0.21 -12.11 -2.08
C GLY A 53 -1.59 -11.68 -2.58
N GLN A 54 -1.99 -10.42 -2.33
CA GLN A 54 -3.30 -9.88 -2.69
C GLN A 54 -3.17 -8.63 -3.56
N GLU A 55 -4.15 -8.44 -4.43
CA GLU A 55 -4.34 -7.24 -5.25
C GLU A 55 -5.52 -6.43 -4.71
N ASP A 56 -5.49 -5.11 -4.86
CA ASP A 56 -6.62 -4.23 -4.57
C ASP A 56 -7.68 -4.32 -5.69
N LYS A 57 -8.78 -3.57 -5.56
CA LYS A 57 -9.87 -3.61 -6.54
C LYS A 57 -9.47 -3.19 -7.96
N ASN A 58 -8.36 -2.47 -8.11
CA ASN A 58 -7.84 -1.97 -9.38
C ASN A 58 -6.72 -2.87 -9.94
N GLY A 59 -6.40 -3.99 -9.26
CA GLY A 59 -5.32 -4.89 -9.65
C GLY A 59 -3.94 -4.44 -9.19
N LEU A 60 -3.84 -3.51 -8.23
CA LEU A 60 -2.55 -3.11 -7.66
C LEU A 60 -2.15 -4.06 -6.54
N ASP A 61 -0.90 -4.53 -6.58
CA ASP A 61 -0.34 -5.36 -5.51
C ASP A 61 -0.34 -4.64 -4.16
N ILE A 62 -0.81 -5.32 -3.13
CA ILE A 62 -0.81 -4.83 -1.75
C ILE A 62 0.44 -5.32 -1.03
N PHE A 63 1.20 -4.40 -0.44
CA PHE A 63 2.43 -4.63 0.32
C PHE A 63 2.30 -4.21 1.78
N ALA A 64 3.21 -4.71 2.62
CA ALA A 64 3.38 -4.21 3.98
C ALA A 64 3.64 -2.68 4.01
N GLY A 65 2.96 -1.98 4.91
CA GLY A 65 3.02 -0.53 5.05
C GLY A 65 2.17 0.23 4.01
N ASP A 66 1.39 -0.45 3.18
CA ASP A 66 0.40 0.24 2.33
C ASP A 66 -0.71 0.84 3.17
N LEU A 67 -1.17 2.01 2.76
CA LEU A 67 -2.40 2.62 3.22
C LEU A 67 -3.51 2.21 2.25
N VAL A 68 -4.51 1.51 2.77
CA VAL A 68 -5.67 1.05 1.99
C VAL A 68 -6.94 1.72 2.49
N ARG A 69 -7.77 2.19 1.55
CA ARG A 69 -9.10 2.73 1.83
C ARG A 69 -10.16 1.66 1.63
N ARG A 70 -11.08 1.53 2.58
CA ARG A 70 -12.25 0.65 2.53
C ARG A 70 -13.55 1.44 2.77
N PRO A 71 -14.66 1.12 2.09
CA PRO A 71 -15.98 1.61 2.49
C PRO A 71 -16.35 1.21 3.92
N VAL A 72 -17.09 2.07 4.60
CA VAL A 72 -17.60 1.82 5.96
C VAL A 72 -19.02 1.27 5.86
N GLY A 73 -19.19 -0.02 6.12
CA GLY A 73 -20.50 -0.66 6.14
C GLY A 73 -21.27 -0.50 7.47
N ILE A 74 -20.57 -0.26 8.58
CA ILE A 74 -21.14 -0.18 9.93
C ILE A 74 -20.65 1.11 10.59
N ASN A 75 -21.52 1.79 11.34
CA ASN A 75 -21.21 3.05 12.04
C ASN A 75 -20.80 4.21 11.10
N ASN A 76 -21.36 4.27 9.89
CA ASN A 76 -21.14 5.36 8.92
C ASN A 76 -21.51 6.76 9.45
N HIS A 77 -22.44 6.84 10.42
CA HIS A 77 -22.77 8.09 11.10
C HIS A 77 -21.55 8.65 11.83
N PHE A 78 -20.76 7.78 12.45
CA PHE A 78 -19.55 8.10 13.19
C PHE A 78 -18.32 8.19 12.28
N HIS A 79 -18.04 7.18 11.46
CA HIS A 79 -16.82 7.13 10.64
C HIS A 79 -16.91 7.82 9.28
N GLY A 80 -18.11 8.02 8.75
CA GLY A 80 -18.36 8.50 7.38
C GLY A 80 -18.44 7.37 6.36
N ALA A 81 -18.19 7.67 5.10
CA ALA A 81 -18.32 6.75 3.97
C ALA A 81 -17.12 5.79 3.82
N TRP A 82 -15.95 6.15 4.32
CA TRP A 82 -14.72 5.38 4.16
C TRP A 82 -13.79 5.46 5.37
N SER A 83 -12.90 4.47 5.47
CA SER A 83 -11.81 4.42 6.46
C SER A 83 -10.51 3.97 5.81
N VAL A 84 -9.39 4.42 6.36
CA VAL A 84 -8.03 4.11 5.94
C VAL A 84 -7.38 3.21 6.96
N TYR A 85 -6.67 2.21 6.47
CA TYR A 85 -5.95 1.23 7.27
C TYR A 85 -4.53 1.07 6.74
N GLU A 86 -3.60 0.86 7.66
CA GLU A 86 -2.26 0.39 7.35
C GLU A 86 -2.27 -1.14 7.24
N VAL A 87 -1.65 -1.66 6.19
CA VAL A 87 -1.37 -3.09 6.03
C VAL A 87 -0.12 -3.45 6.83
N MET A 88 -0.27 -4.30 7.84
CA MET A 88 0.86 -4.72 8.70
C MET A 88 0.93 -6.23 8.85
N ARG A 89 2.14 -6.75 9.11
CA ARG A 89 2.33 -8.16 9.47
C ARG A 89 2.45 -8.31 10.98
N PHE A 90 1.65 -9.18 11.58
CA PHE A 90 1.74 -9.48 13.00
C PHE A 90 1.62 -10.99 13.24
N ARG A 91 2.65 -11.59 13.84
CA ARG A 91 2.72 -13.03 14.11
C ARG A 91 2.44 -13.92 12.88
N GLY A 92 2.93 -13.49 11.72
CA GLY A 92 2.79 -14.21 10.45
C GLY A 92 1.55 -13.82 9.64
N GLU A 93 0.55 -13.20 10.25
CA GLU A 93 -0.72 -12.81 9.62
C GLU A 93 -0.68 -11.38 9.07
N TRP A 94 -1.44 -11.15 8.00
CA TRP A 94 -1.66 -9.82 7.42
C TRP A 94 -2.89 -9.17 8.03
N LEU A 95 -2.71 -7.97 8.60
CA LEU A 95 -3.74 -7.21 9.28
C LEU A 95 -3.93 -5.84 8.65
N LEU A 96 -5.14 -5.31 8.80
CA LEU A 96 -5.50 -3.92 8.59
C LEU A 96 -5.54 -3.23 9.95
N SER A 97 -4.67 -2.25 10.15
CA SER A 97 -4.60 -1.44 11.37
C SER A 97 -5.21 -0.07 11.10
N TYR A 98 -6.25 0.32 11.83
CA TYR A 98 -6.94 1.59 11.60
C TYR A 98 -5.98 2.78 11.66
N VAL A 99 -6.16 3.72 10.74
CA VAL A 99 -5.40 4.98 10.69
C VAL A 99 -6.34 6.17 10.88
N LYS A 100 -7.33 6.32 10.01
CA LYS A 100 -8.32 7.40 10.05
C LYS A 100 -9.60 7.01 9.33
N SER A 101 -10.63 7.82 9.45
CA SER A 101 -11.85 7.74 8.63
C SER A 101 -12.26 9.11 8.14
N GLU A 102 -13.21 9.16 7.21
CA GLU A 102 -13.71 10.42 6.64
C GLU A 102 -14.08 11.46 7.70
N LYS A 103 -14.73 11.03 8.78
CA LYS A 103 -15.22 11.90 9.86
C LYS A 103 -14.37 11.88 11.13
N VAL A 104 -13.40 10.96 11.25
CA VAL A 104 -12.68 10.72 12.51
C VAL A 104 -11.20 10.56 12.27
N THR A 105 -10.43 11.56 12.70
CA THR A 105 -8.97 11.60 12.63
C THR A 105 -8.28 11.34 13.97
N ASP A 106 -9.01 11.48 15.09
CA ASP A 106 -8.40 11.59 16.42
C ASP A 106 -8.34 10.26 17.20
N LEU A 107 -8.71 9.15 16.57
CA LEU A 107 -8.57 7.84 17.19
C LEU A 107 -7.12 7.37 17.09
N PRO A 108 -6.58 6.69 18.13
CA PRO A 108 -5.23 6.15 18.07
C PRO A 108 -5.03 5.24 16.85
N ARG A 109 -3.90 5.38 16.17
CA ARG A 109 -3.49 4.43 15.13
C ARG A 109 -3.48 3.01 15.72
N GLY A 110 -4.14 2.10 15.05
CA GLY A 110 -4.30 0.71 15.47
C GLY A 110 -5.28 0.47 16.60
N TYR A 111 -6.17 1.44 16.93
CA TYR A 111 -7.25 1.21 17.91
C TYR A 111 -8.16 0.03 17.49
N MET A 112 -8.28 -0.20 16.19
CA MET A 112 -8.96 -1.35 15.61
C MET A 112 -8.02 -2.09 14.67
N ARG A 113 -8.11 -3.42 14.69
CA ARG A 113 -7.40 -4.32 13.78
C ARG A 113 -8.36 -5.34 13.20
N ASP A 114 -8.21 -5.60 11.91
CA ASP A 114 -8.97 -6.60 11.17
C ASP A 114 -7.99 -7.48 10.37
N PHE A 115 -8.39 -8.68 9.99
CA PHE A 115 -7.59 -9.51 9.08
C PHE A 115 -7.70 -8.95 7.67
N LEU A 116 -6.58 -8.81 6.96
CA LEU A 116 -6.58 -8.37 5.56
C LEU A 116 -7.51 -9.25 4.71
N LEU A 117 -7.43 -10.56 4.93
CA LEU A 117 -8.22 -11.56 4.23
C LEU A 117 -9.74 -11.37 4.42
N GLY A 118 -10.17 -10.78 5.54
CA GLY A 118 -11.57 -10.47 5.82
C GLY A 118 -12.18 -9.40 4.92
N SER A 119 -11.35 -8.66 4.17
CA SER A 119 -11.79 -7.63 3.22
C SER A 119 -11.96 -8.15 1.78
N PHE A 120 -11.82 -9.46 1.58
CA PHE A 120 -12.01 -10.11 0.29
C PHE A 120 -13.28 -10.96 0.33
N ASP A 121 -13.98 -11.06 -0.80
CA ASP A 121 -15.17 -11.91 -1.01
C ASP A 121 -14.79 -13.40 -1.03
N LEU A 122 -14.08 -13.86 -0.01
CA LEU A 122 -13.96 -15.26 0.32
C LEU A 122 -15.22 -15.63 1.11
N THR A 123 -16.34 -15.74 0.40
CA THR A 123 -17.53 -16.34 1.00
C THR A 123 -17.16 -17.75 1.45
N LEU A 124 -17.05 -17.95 2.77
CA LEU A 124 -16.83 -19.26 3.43
C LEU A 124 -17.86 -20.34 3.03
N LYS A 125 -18.89 -19.96 2.27
CA LYS A 125 -19.97 -20.82 1.77
C LYS A 125 -19.77 -21.30 0.32
N THR A 126 -18.78 -20.79 -0.40
CA THR A 126 -18.58 -21.12 -1.82
C THR A 126 -17.12 -21.48 -2.07
N TYR A 127 -16.76 -22.74 -1.81
CA TYR A 127 -15.50 -23.31 -2.27
C TYR A 127 -15.58 -23.59 -3.77
N LEU A 128 -15.59 -22.53 -4.59
CA LEU A 128 -15.32 -22.62 -6.02
C LEU A 128 -13.83 -22.40 -6.22
N TRP A 129 -13.05 -23.48 -6.09
CA TRP A 129 -11.65 -23.44 -6.49
C TRP A 129 -11.59 -23.43 -8.02
N SER A 130 -11.06 -22.35 -8.57
CA SER A 130 -10.69 -22.23 -9.98
C SER A 130 -9.36 -21.49 -10.04
N GLU A 131 -8.43 -21.95 -10.87
CA GLU A 131 -7.16 -21.25 -11.13
C GLU A 131 -7.39 -19.83 -11.70
N SER A 132 -8.55 -19.59 -12.31
CA SER A 132 -8.94 -18.29 -12.87
C SER A 132 -9.72 -17.39 -11.91
N TYR A 133 -10.09 -17.87 -10.72
CA TYR A 133 -10.84 -17.06 -9.77
C TYR A 133 -9.92 -16.06 -9.08
N LYS A 134 -10.22 -14.76 -9.26
CA LYS A 134 -9.62 -13.68 -8.49
C LYS A 134 -10.62 -13.21 -7.42
N PRO A 135 -10.27 -13.28 -6.11
CA PRO A 135 -11.10 -12.74 -5.04
C PRO A 135 -11.41 -11.26 -5.30
N ARG A 136 -12.67 -10.85 -5.07
CA ARG A 136 -13.06 -9.44 -5.16
C ARG A 136 -12.79 -8.74 -3.85
N THR A 137 -12.48 -7.45 -3.92
CA THR A 137 -12.34 -6.58 -2.75
C THR A 137 -12.80 -5.16 -3.09
N GLU A 138 -13.14 -4.39 -2.06
CA GLU A 138 -13.39 -2.95 -2.17
C GLU A 138 -12.17 -2.11 -1.75
N LEU A 139 -11.09 -2.77 -1.34
CA LEU A 139 -9.85 -2.09 -0.95
C LEU A 139 -9.25 -1.32 -2.14
N VAL A 140 -8.72 -0.14 -1.83
CA VAL A 140 -7.96 0.69 -2.77
C VAL A 140 -6.67 1.09 -2.10
N VAL A 141 -5.52 0.79 -2.71
CA VAL A 141 -4.23 1.33 -2.25
C VAL A 141 -4.22 2.83 -2.55
N ILE A 142 -3.97 3.65 -1.52
CA ILE A 142 -3.97 5.12 -1.62
C ILE A 142 -2.62 5.74 -1.30
N GLY A 143 -1.63 4.94 -0.89
CA GLY A 143 -0.30 5.41 -0.56
C GLY A 143 0.45 4.42 0.33
N THR A 144 1.55 4.89 0.92
CA THR A 144 2.34 4.12 1.87
C THR A 144 2.65 4.95 3.11
N ILE A 145 2.88 4.29 4.24
CA ILE A 145 3.33 4.95 5.48
C ILE A 145 4.67 5.68 5.36
N TRP A 146 5.36 5.50 4.22
CA TRP A 146 6.68 6.08 3.97
C TRP A 146 6.65 7.32 3.09
N ASP A 147 5.58 7.49 2.33
CA ASP A 147 5.36 8.67 1.48
C ASP A 147 4.48 9.69 2.21
N ASP A 148 3.64 9.21 3.14
CA ASP A 148 2.78 10.04 3.98
C ASP A 148 2.90 9.59 5.47
N PRO A 149 3.92 10.08 6.21
CA PRO A 149 4.16 9.67 7.59
C PRO A 149 3.07 10.17 8.56
N GLU A 150 2.31 11.18 8.16
CA GLU A 150 1.12 11.68 8.84
C GLU A 150 -0.01 11.83 7.82
N PRO A 151 -0.93 10.86 7.69
CA PRO A 151 -2.03 10.97 6.76
C PRO A 151 -3.06 11.97 7.27
N THR A 152 -2.71 13.26 7.32
CA THR A 152 -3.56 14.37 7.76
C THR A 152 -3.96 15.27 6.59
N GLY A 153 -3.72 14.84 5.34
CA GLY A 153 -4.22 15.52 4.15
C GLY A 153 -5.60 15.01 3.70
N ASP A 154 -6.48 15.95 3.38
CA ASP A 154 -7.72 15.74 2.63
C ASP A 154 -7.37 15.38 1.17
N PRO A 155 -7.84 14.24 0.61
CA PRO A 155 -7.57 13.89 -0.79
C PRO A 155 -8.15 14.88 -1.82
N ALA A 156 -8.90 15.90 -1.40
CA ALA A 156 -9.35 16.98 -2.28
C ALA A 156 -8.22 17.94 -2.73
N GLU A 157 -7.03 17.92 -2.10
CA GLU A 157 -5.92 18.83 -2.44
C GLU A 157 -4.82 18.25 -3.34
N GLN A 158 -4.92 16.98 -3.78
CA GLN A 158 -3.94 16.39 -4.71
C GLN A 158 -4.50 16.19 -6.13
N VAL A 159 -5.28 17.16 -6.61
CA VAL A 159 -5.54 17.30 -8.05
C VAL A 159 -4.33 17.98 -8.68
N LEU A 160 -3.62 17.22 -9.51
CA LEU A 160 -2.54 17.62 -10.41
C LEU A 160 -2.70 19.08 -10.92
N GLU A 161 -1.94 20.02 -10.36
CA GLU A 161 -1.72 21.31 -11.00
C GLU A 161 -0.78 21.09 -12.20
N GLY A 162 -1.38 20.90 -13.37
CA GLY A 162 -0.71 21.14 -14.65
C GLY A 162 -0.40 22.64 -14.81
N PRO A 163 0.56 23.01 -15.66
CA PRO A 163 0.99 24.40 -15.78
C PRO A 163 -0.12 25.24 -16.40
N HIS A 164 -0.66 26.19 -15.63
CA HIS A 164 -1.50 27.25 -16.17
C HIS A 164 -0.61 28.22 -16.96
N GLU A 165 -0.76 28.22 -18.28
CA GLU A 165 -0.30 29.32 -19.13
C GLU A 165 -0.93 30.64 -18.65
N GLN A 166 -0.08 31.65 -18.43
CA GLN A 166 -0.53 33.00 -18.12
C GLN A 166 -1.12 33.65 -19.39
N PRO A 167 -2.27 34.34 -19.31
CA PRO A 167 -2.71 35.18 -20.41
C PRO A 167 -1.80 36.42 -20.49
N THR A 168 -1.20 36.62 -21.67
CA THR A 168 -0.51 37.86 -22.04
C THR A 168 -1.47 39.04 -21.95
N ALA A 169 -0.98 40.13 -21.37
CA ALA A 169 -1.66 41.43 -21.21
C ALA A 169 -2.07 42.09 -22.53
#